data_AF-A0A973RHN2-F1
#
_entry.id   AF-A0A973RHN2-F1
#
_cell.length_a   1.000
_cell.length_b   1.000
_cell.length_c   1.000
_cell.angle_alpha   90.00
_cell.angle_beta   90.00
_cell.angle_gamma   90.00
#
_symmetry.space_group_name_H-M   'P 1'
#
loop_
_entity.id
_entity.type
_entity.pdbx_description
1 polymer ?
#
loop_
_entity_poly.entity_id
_entity_poly.type
_entity_poly.pdbx_seq_one_letter_code
_entity_poly.pdbx_strand_id
1 'polypeptide(L)' 'TWTTVGRLAERGVVVGPGVFYGDDGEGFVRVALTGTDERVDAAVERLSQA' A
#
# COMPACT_ATOMS: atom_id res chain seq x y z
N THR A 1 -7.93 6.72 5.82
CA THR A 1 -6.64 6.11 5.46
C THR A 1 -6.42 4.74 6.10
N TRP A 2 -6.60 4.58 7.41
CA TRP A 2 -6.29 3.32 8.13
C TRP A 2 -7.04 2.09 7.62
N THR A 3 -8.29 2.24 7.15
CA THR A 3 -9.03 1.16 6.49
C THR A 3 -8.31 0.62 5.25
N THR A 4 -7.78 1.51 4.41
CA THR A 4 -7.01 1.13 3.21
C THR A 4 -5.71 0.42 3.59
N VAL A 5 -5.03 0.90 4.64
CA VAL A 5 -3.81 0.25 5.17
C VAL A 5 -4.11 -1.19 5.62
N GLY A 6 -5.21 -1.39 6.37
CA GLY A 6 -5.63 -2.73 6.82
C GLY A 6 -5.90 -3.69 5.66
N ARG A 7 -6.68 -3.27 4.66
CA ARG A 7 -7.00 -4.09 3.46
C ARG A 7 -5.76 -4.51 2.67
N LEU A 8 -4.73 -3.67 2.64
CA LEU A 8 -3.47 -3.96 1.97
C LEU A 8 -2.60 -4.90 2.81
N ALA A 9 -2.57 -4.72 4.13
CA ALA A 9 -1.85 -5.60 5.04
C ALA A 9 -2.42 -7.03 5.05
N GLU A 10 -3.75 -7.18 4.96
CA GLU A 10 -4.42 -8.48 4.77
C GLU A 10 -3.97 -9.20 3.49
N ARG A 11 -3.60 -8.43 2.46
CA ARG A 11 -3.04 -8.93 1.20
C ARG A 11 -1.51 -9.06 1.25
N GLY A 12 -0.87 -8.91 2.41
CA GLY A 12 0.58 -8.99 2.56
C GLY A 12 1.35 -7.80 1.98
N VAL A 13 0.71 -6.65 1.77
CA VAL A 13 1.32 -5.42 1.23
C VAL A 13 1.38 -4.35 2.33
N VAL A 14 2.59 -3.96 2.71
CA VAL A 14 2.82 -2.89 3.71
C VAL A 14 2.91 -1.54 3.02
N VAL A 15 2.15 -0.56 3.51
CA VAL A 15 2.12 0.81 2.98
C VAL A 15 2.16 1.86 4.09
N GLY A 16 2.55 3.08 3.73
CA GLY A 16 2.49 4.24 4.62
C GLY A 16 1.09 4.87 4.65
N PRO A 17 0.53 5.24 5.81
CA PRO A 17 -0.71 6.01 5.91
C PRO A 17 -0.57 7.39 5.26
N GLY A 18 -1.48 7.77 4.36
CA GLY A 18 -1.50 9.11 3.74
C GLY A 18 -1.70 10.25 4.74
N VAL A 19 -2.43 10.04 5.85
CA VAL A 19 -2.65 11.06 6.89
C VAL A 19 -1.37 11.55 7.58
N PHE A 20 -0.24 10.83 7.42
CA PHE A 20 1.06 11.34 7.86
C PHE A 20 1.57 12.53 7.02
N TYR A 21 0.93 12.81 5.90
CA TYR A 21 1.26 13.90 4.97
C TYR A 21 0.27 15.08 5.02
N GLY A 22 -0.67 15.09 5.98
CA GLY A 22 -1.69 16.13 6.14
C GLY A 22 -3.10 15.66 5.80
N ASP A 23 -4.08 16.56 5.96
CA ASP A 23 -5.51 16.26 5.81
C ASP A 23 -5.87 15.79 4.40
N ASP A 24 -5.19 16.31 3.37
CA ASP A 24 -5.36 15.90 1.97
C ASP A 24 -4.90 14.45 1.71
N GLY A 25 -4.17 13.85 2.66
CA GLY A 25 -3.77 12.45 2.63
C GLY A 25 -4.84 11.47 3.13
N GLU A 26 -6.01 11.94 3.57
CA GLU A 26 -7.12 11.08 3.97
C GLU A 26 -7.68 10.30 2.77
N GLY A 27 -7.74 8.97 2.92
CA GLY A 27 -8.16 8.05 1.85
C GLY A 27 -7.01 7.51 1.00
N PHE A 28 -5.83 8.12 1.10
CA PHE A 28 -4.64 7.74 0.32
C PHE A 28 -3.61 6.95 1.15
N VAL A 29 -2.69 6.29 0.45
CA VAL A 29 -1.53 5.60 1.02
C VAL A 29 -0.29 5.91 0.19
N ARG A 30 0.89 5.75 0.80
CA ARG A 30 2.18 5.86 0.11
C ARG A 30 2.82 4.49 -0.06
N VAL A 31 3.15 4.15 -1.29
CA VAL A 31 3.92 2.94 -1.64
C VAL A 31 5.36 3.35 -1.93
N ALA A 32 6.34 2.64 -1.36
CA ALA A 32 7.75 2.84 -1.67
C ALA A 32 8.20 1.82 -2.72
N LEU A 33 8.54 2.29 -3.92
CA LEU A 33 9.06 1.46 -5.01
C LEU A 33 10.59 1.35 -4.93
N THR A 34 11.07 0.86 -3.78
CA THR A 34 12.49 0.69 -3.47
C THR A 34 12.88 -0.79 -3.29
N GLY A 35 11.93 -1.71 -3.51
CA GLY A 35 12.18 -3.14 -3.56
C GLY A 35 12.78 -3.57 -4.89
N THR A 36 13.22 -4.82 -4.99
CA THR A 36 13.62 -5.41 -6.28
C THR A 36 12.38 -5.62 -7.16
N ASP A 37 12.58 -5.72 -8.47
CA ASP A 37 11.51 -5.94 -9.44
C ASP A 37 10.68 -7.16 -9.07
N GLU A 38 11.31 -8.27 -8.66
CA GLU A 38 10.59 -9.50 -8.28
C GLU A 38 9.66 -9.29 -7.07
N ARG A 39 10.05 -8.42 -6.13
CA ARG A 39 9.19 -8.08 -4.97
C ARG A 39 8.06 -7.14 -5.35
N VAL A 40 8.31 -6.21 -6.27
CA VAL A 40 7.29 -5.30 -6.80
C VAL A 40 6.26 -6.10 -7.60
N ASP A 41 6.69 -7.01 -8.46
CA ASP A 41 5.83 -7.90 -9.23
C ASP A 41 4.96 -8.77 -8.31
N ALA A 42 5.55 -9.38 -7.28
CA ALA A 42 4.77 -10.12 -6.29
C ALA A 42 3.73 -9.25 -5.55
N ALA A 43 4.00 -7.96 -5.33
CA ALA A 43 3.01 -7.05 -4.76
C ALA A 43 1.89 -6.75 -5.75
N VAL A 44 2.21 -6.53 -7.03
CA VAL A 44 1.24 -6.35 -8.12
C VAL A 44 0.32 -7.57 -8.23
N GLU A 45 0.87 -8.79 -8.21
CA GLU A 45 0.09 -10.02 -8.23
C GLU A 45 -0.92 -10.06 -7.08
N ARG A 46 -0.48 -9.80 -5.83
CA ARG A 46 -1.37 -9.77 -4.65
C ARG A 46 -2.47 -8.71 -4.74
N LEU A 47 -2.20 -7.58 -5.38
CA LEU A 47 -3.19 -6.51 -5.59
C LEU A 47 -4.22 -6.85 -6.69
N SER A 48 -3.82 -7.65 -7.67
CA SER A 48 -4.66 -8.05 -8.80
C SER A 48 -5.62 -9.21 -8.49
N GLN A 49 -5.42 -9.92 -7.38
CA GLN A 49 -6.30 -10.99 -6.94
C GLN A 49 -7.53 -10.39 -6.24
N ALA A 50 -8.72 -10.69 -6.78
CA ALA A 50 -10.01 -10.19 -6.33
C ALA A 50 -10.39 -10.70 -4.93
#